data_AF-A0A7J0A4F2-F1
#
_entry.id   AF-A0A7J0A4F2-F1
#
_cell.length_a   1.000
_cell.length_b   1.000
_cell.length_c   1.000
_cell.angle_alpha   90.00
_cell.angle_beta   90.00
_cell.angle_gamma   90.00
#
_symmetry.space_group_name_H-M   'P 1'
#
loop_
_entity.id
_entity.type
_entity.pdbx_description
1 polymer ?
#
loop_
_entity_poly.entity_id
_entity_poly.type
_entity_poly.pdbx_seq_one_letter_code
_entity_poly.pdbx_strand_id
1 'polypeptide(L)'
;MYMIRRILIGCVCLLCSVAWETVQAKKTVLSAEIYGYRAEMVYFDCFQTPLLRQEFHTNPGEEHIYSFDTERMVTFAINGKTTVLLMPGDSLHVNLRYEGKQVQAVEFSGTAEAVAQNRLLRDIAQLKRTMRYKSQLLACIAVDVKPKERFEASRVLSEQSRKLLEKAGKEIRPEVSSYILADIEGSVYNSFMEYPVMYAETRRLPIEKQEIGDYWSVMDGYSLRTDKNALQSLDYIGMLMRYMFFVNEKKAHESGTTYTRPTSFEEGYRAYAAFYTGDVRDVVLYTIICNFIRNGKNLDRIDDVVKEYKKKYNRNKEYVHIIETLLQ
;
A
#
# COMPACT_ATOMS: atom_id res chain seq x y z
N MET A 1 -71.31 21.81 -34.63
CA MET A 1 -71.03 20.64 -33.77
C MET A 1 -69.53 20.60 -33.53
N TYR A 2 -69.12 21.21 -32.42
CA TYR A 2 -67.73 21.30 -31.96
C TYR A 2 -67.29 19.95 -31.41
N MET A 3 -66.19 19.35 -31.93
CA MET A 3 -65.28 18.48 -31.17
C MET A 3 -64.19 17.92 -32.09
N ILE A 4 -63.21 18.76 -32.44
CA ILE A 4 -61.89 18.31 -32.86
C ILE A 4 -60.89 19.09 -32.01
N ARG A 5 -60.18 18.35 -31.15
CA ARG A 5 -59.00 18.68 -30.33
C ARG A 5 -59.24 18.42 -28.85
N ARG A 6 -58.25 17.73 -28.26
CA ARG A 6 -58.09 17.29 -26.86
C ARG A 6 -58.66 15.90 -26.59
N ILE A 7 -57.85 14.88 -26.86
CA ILE A 7 -57.48 13.77 -25.96
C ILE A 7 -56.25 13.12 -26.62
N LEU A 8 -55.07 13.70 -26.38
CA LEU A 8 -53.79 13.06 -26.69
C LEU A 8 -52.67 13.65 -25.82
N ILE A 9 -52.98 13.90 -24.54
CA ILE A 9 -52.00 14.23 -23.49
C ILE A 9 -52.61 13.66 -22.21
N GLY A 10 -52.31 12.40 -21.90
CA GLY A 10 -52.92 11.75 -20.73
C GLY A 10 -52.46 10.32 -20.45
N CYS A 11 -51.74 9.66 -21.35
CA CYS A 11 -51.24 8.29 -21.12
C CYS A 11 -49.76 8.09 -21.46
N VAL A 12 -48.95 9.15 -21.56
CA VAL A 12 -47.49 9.05 -21.76
C VAL A 12 -46.69 9.50 -20.52
N CYS A 13 -47.32 10.13 -19.52
CA CYS A 13 -46.63 10.61 -18.30
C CYS A 13 -46.64 9.64 -17.11
N LEU A 14 -47.12 8.40 -17.27
CA LEU A 14 -47.19 7.40 -16.20
C LEU A 14 -46.28 6.17 -16.41
N LEU A 15 -45.43 6.20 -17.43
CA LEU A 15 -44.44 5.14 -17.71
C LEU A 15 -42.98 5.62 -17.65
N CYS A 16 -42.73 6.88 -17.27
CA CYS A 16 -41.38 7.47 -17.16
C CYS A 16 -40.99 7.84 -15.72
N SER A 17 -41.71 7.38 -14.70
CA SER A 17 -41.45 7.68 -13.29
C SER A 17 -40.88 6.49 -12.49
N VAL A 18 -40.35 5.47 -13.17
CA VAL A 18 -39.61 4.37 -12.53
C VAL A 18 -38.31 4.17 -13.31
N ALA A 19 -37.20 4.07 -12.58
CA ALA A 19 -35.81 4.02 -13.06
C ALA A 19 -35.13 5.37 -13.40
N TRP A 20 -35.36 6.39 -12.57
CA TRP A 20 -34.20 7.09 -11.99
C TRP A 20 -33.95 6.51 -10.60
N GLU A 21 -33.62 5.21 -10.56
CA GLU A 21 -32.66 4.79 -9.57
C GLU A 21 -31.39 5.54 -9.95
N THR A 22 -31.04 6.56 -9.17
CA THR A 22 -29.63 6.87 -9.02
C THR A 22 -28.99 5.52 -8.73
N VAL A 23 -28.14 5.04 -9.64
CA VAL A 23 -27.31 3.87 -9.37
C VAL A 23 -26.41 4.29 -8.24
N GLN A 24 -26.89 4.12 -7.00
CA GLN A 24 -26.09 4.33 -5.82
C GLN A 24 -25.00 3.27 -5.96
N ALA A 25 -23.77 3.73 -6.20
CA ALA A 25 -22.64 2.85 -6.35
C ALA A 25 -22.67 1.84 -5.21
N LYS A 26 -22.64 0.54 -5.54
CA LYS A 26 -22.72 -0.52 -4.55
C LYS A 26 -21.62 -0.26 -3.53
N LYS A 27 -21.98 -0.16 -2.24
CA LYS A 27 -21.00 0.02 -1.17
C LYS A 27 -20.00 -1.12 -1.18
N THR A 28 -18.76 -0.78 -0.82
CA THR A 28 -17.73 -1.78 -0.55
C THR A 28 -17.93 -2.29 0.86
N VAL A 29 -17.85 -3.61 1.07
CA VAL A 29 -18.14 -4.25 2.36
C VAL A 29 -16.98 -5.14 2.76
N LEU A 30 -16.41 -4.85 3.93
CA LEU A 30 -15.51 -5.74 4.65
C LEU A 30 -16.24 -6.28 5.87
N SER A 31 -16.34 -7.60 5.99
CA SER A 31 -16.76 -8.22 7.24
C SER A 31 -15.77 -9.27 7.72
N ALA A 32 -15.76 -9.52 9.03
CA ALA A 32 -14.95 -10.57 9.62
C ALA A 32 -15.61 -11.24 10.81
N GLU A 33 -15.44 -12.55 10.91
CA GLU A 33 -15.63 -13.32 12.14
C GLU A 33 -14.26 -13.68 12.70
N ILE A 34 -14.07 -13.42 14.00
CA ILE A 34 -12.77 -13.59 14.65
C ILE A 34 -12.87 -14.55 15.84
N TYR A 35 -12.10 -15.64 15.77
CA TYR A 35 -12.07 -16.69 16.79
C TYR A 35 -10.70 -16.73 17.48
N GLY A 36 -10.69 -16.88 18.81
CA GLY A 36 -9.46 -17.09 19.60
C GLY A 36 -8.59 -15.84 19.82
N TYR A 37 -9.05 -14.66 19.38
CA TYR A 37 -8.36 -13.39 19.62
C TYR A 37 -8.60 -12.91 21.05
N ARG A 38 -7.54 -12.43 21.73
CA ARG A 38 -7.56 -12.11 23.17
C ARG A 38 -7.63 -10.62 23.50
N ALA A 39 -7.55 -9.73 22.50
CA ALA A 39 -7.69 -8.31 22.77
C ALA A 39 -9.17 -7.92 22.88
N GLU A 40 -9.45 -6.77 23.49
CA GLU A 40 -10.82 -6.29 23.71
C GLU A 40 -11.46 -5.75 22.43
N MET A 41 -10.66 -5.23 21.50
CA MET A 41 -11.13 -4.54 20.30
C MET A 41 -10.60 -5.18 19.03
N VAL A 42 -11.47 -5.25 18.03
CA VAL A 42 -11.14 -5.58 16.64
C VAL A 42 -11.03 -4.29 15.85
N TYR A 43 -9.93 -4.14 15.11
CA TYR A 43 -9.63 -2.95 14.31
C TYR A 43 -9.58 -3.32 12.83
N PHE A 44 -10.30 -2.55 12.01
CA PHE A 44 -10.13 -2.49 10.58
C PHE A 44 -9.48 -1.15 10.22
N ASP A 45 -8.20 -1.17 9.86
CA ASP A 45 -7.43 0.03 9.55
C ASP A 45 -7.02 0.06 8.07
N CYS A 46 -7.48 1.06 7.32
CA CYS A 46 -7.03 1.25 5.95
C CYS A 46 -5.61 1.85 5.92
N PHE A 47 -4.73 1.26 5.10
CA PHE A 47 -3.36 1.73 4.96
C PHE A 47 -3.24 3.07 4.22
N GLN A 48 -4.11 3.29 3.24
CA GLN A 48 -4.03 4.47 2.36
C GLN A 48 -4.65 5.72 2.98
N THR A 49 -5.56 5.58 3.96
CA THR A 49 -6.27 6.72 4.53
C THR A 49 -6.75 6.44 5.95
N PRO A 50 -6.58 7.37 6.90
CA PRO A 50 -7.14 7.23 8.26
C PRO A 50 -8.66 7.43 8.29
N LEU A 51 -9.28 7.89 7.19
CA LEU A 51 -10.71 8.17 7.10
C LEU A 51 -11.54 6.89 6.98
N LEU A 52 -10.93 5.79 6.51
CA LEU A 52 -11.55 4.49 6.42
C LEU A 52 -11.01 3.61 7.55
N ARG A 53 -11.68 3.67 8.69
CA ARG A 53 -11.36 2.86 9.87
C ARG A 53 -12.61 2.48 10.62
N GLN A 54 -12.60 1.34 11.29
CA GLN A 54 -13.70 0.91 12.14
C GLN A 54 -13.19 0.04 13.29
N GLU A 55 -13.80 0.22 14.46
CA GLU A 55 -13.49 -0.52 15.68
C GLU A 55 -14.72 -1.27 16.16
N PHE A 56 -14.53 -2.49 16.65
CA PHE A 56 -15.59 -3.34 17.20
C PHE A 56 -15.14 -3.95 18.52
N HIS A 57 -16.07 -4.21 19.42
CA HIS A 57 -15.77 -5.05 20.59
C HIS A 57 -15.59 -6.50 20.16
N THR A 58 -14.60 -7.18 20.74
CA THR A 58 -14.31 -8.58 20.43
C THR A 58 -15.35 -9.47 21.10
N ASN A 59 -16.32 -9.92 20.33
CA ASN A 59 -17.33 -10.89 20.75
C ASN A 59 -17.15 -12.17 19.91
N PRO A 60 -16.69 -13.29 20.49
CA PRO A 60 -16.45 -14.52 19.73
C PRO A 60 -17.69 -14.98 18.97
N GLY A 61 -17.55 -15.16 17.66
CA GLY A 61 -18.64 -15.59 16.77
C GLY A 61 -19.57 -14.46 16.29
N GLU A 62 -19.34 -13.21 16.68
CA GLU A 62 -20.00 -12.06 16.08
C GLU A 62 -19.36 -11.73 14.73
N GLU A 63 -20.20 -11.44 13.73
CA GLU A 63 -19.73 -10.87 12.46
C GLU A 63 -19.57 -9.35 12.60
N HIS A 64 -18.35 -8.87 12.45
CA HIS A 64 -18.03 -7.45 12.42
C HIS A 64 -18.12 -6.93 10.99
N ILE A 65 -19.04 -6.01 10.70
CA ILE A 65 -19.33 -5.53 9.34
C ILE A 65 -18.99 -4.05 9.21
N TYR A 66 -18.21 -3.71 8.19
CA TYR A 66 -17.89 -2.34 7.81
C TYR A 66 -18.26 -2.09 6.34
N SER A 67 -19.24 -1.22 6.11
CA SER A 67 -19.66 -0.77 4.78
C SER A 67 -19.20 0.65 4.52
N PHE A 68 -18.47 0.88 3.43
CA PHE A 68 -17.88 2.18 3.11
C PHE A 68 -17.87 2.46 1.61
N ASP A 69 -17.70 3.74 1.28
CA ASP A 69 -17.60 4.22 -0.08
C ASP A 69 -16.13 4.44 -0.44
N THR A 70 -15.71 3.94 -1.60
CA THR A 70 -14.38 4.17 -2.16
C THR A 70 -14.44 4.18 -3.68
N GLU A 71 -13.66 5.05 -4.30
CA GLU A 71 -13.53 5.14 -5.76
C GLU A 71 -12.28 4.40 -6.27
N ARG A 72 -11.46 3.87 -5.36
CA ARG A 72 -10.20 3.20 -5.65
C ARG A 72 -10.05 1.90 -4.87
N MET A 73 -9.10 1.09 -5.30
CA MET A 73 -8.60 -0.01 -4.49
C MET A 73 -8.18 0.49 -3.11
N VAL A 74 -8.42 -0.31 -2.08
CA VAL A 74 -7.97 -0.04 -0.71
C VAL A 74 -7.47 -1.33 -0.07
N THR A 75 -6.56 -1.19 0.89
CA THR A 75 -6.07 -2.32 1.67
C THR A 75 -6.23 -2.05 3.15
N PHE A 76 -6.79 -3.03 3.86
CA PHE A 76 -7.00 -2.97 5.30
C PHE A 76 -6.07 -3.93 6.01
N ALA A 77 -5.60 -3.52 7.19
CA ALA A 77 -5.18 -4.46 8.22
C ALA A 77 -6.33 -4.77 9.16
N ILE A 78 -6.63 -6.05 9.32
CA ILE A 78 -7.45 -6.55 10.43
C ILE A 78 -6.51 -6.84 11.61
N ASN A 79 -6.71 -6.12 12.71
CA ASN A 79 -5.91 -6.18 13.94
C ASN A 79 -4.39 -6.01 13.71
N GLY A 80 -3.98 -5.30 12.66
CA GLY A 80 -2.57 -5.17 12.29
C GLY A 80 -1.89 -6.47 11.86
N LYS A 81 -2.63 -7.57 11.61
CA LYS A 81 -2.08 -8.91 11.33
C LYS A 81 -2.45 -9.47 9.96
N THR A 82 -3.70 -9.29 9.56
CA THR A 82 -4.18 -9.83 8.27
C THR A 82 -4.42 -8.66 7.33
N THR A 83 -3.65 -8.63 6.25
CA THR A 83 -3.89 -7.68 5.16
C THR A 83 -4.95 -8.23 4.22
N VAL A 84 -5.94 -7.41 3.90
CA VAL A 84 -6.95 -7.68 2.87
C VAL A 84 -7.03 -6.53 1.89
N LEU A 85 -7.52 -6.80 0.68
CA LEU A 85 -7.65 -5.86 -0.41
C LEU A 85 -9.07 -5.87 -0.96
N LEU A 86 -9.60 -4.68 -1.26
CA LEU A 86 -10.94 -4.49 -1.81
C LEU A 86 -10.90 -3.49 -2.96
N MET A 87 -11.60 -3.82 -4.03
CA MET A 87 -11.95 -2.89 -5.11
C MET A 87 -13.31 -2.23 -4.83
N PRO A 88 -13.62 -1.08 -5.46
CA PRO A 88 -14.94 -0.46 -5.37
C PRO A 88 -16.07 -1.46 -5.67
N GLY A 89 -17.01 -1.61 -4.73
CA GLY A 89 -18.19 -2.48 -4.84
C GLY A 89 -17.97 -3.93 -4.46
N ASP A 90 -16.76 -4.30 -4.04
CA ASP A 90 -16.47 -5.63 -3.52
C ASP A 90 -17.18 -5.89 -2.19
N SER A 91 -17.52 -7.16 -1.96
CA SER A 91 -17.92 -7.67 -0.66
C SER A 91 -16.98 -8.81 -0.30
N LEU A 92 -16.27 -8.67 0.82
CA LEU A 92 -15.35 -9.67 1.33
C LEU A 92 -15.69 -9.97 2.77
N HIS A 93 -15.95 -11.24 3.05
CA HIS A 93 -16.05 -11.76 4.41
C HIS A 93 -14.79 -12.57 4.72
N VAL A 94 -14.25 -12.36 5.93
CA VAL A 94 -12.99 -12.96 6.39
C VAL A 94 -13.22 -13.75 7.66
N ASN A 95 -12.99 -15.06 7.63
CA ASN A 95 -13.00 -15.89 8.83
C ASN A 95 -11.57 -16.06 9.36
N LEU A 96 -11.29 -15.53 10.55
CA LEU A 96 -9.96 -15.53 11.17
C LEU A 96 -9.93 -16.42 12.41
N ARG A 97 -8.95 -17.33 12.46
CA ARG A 97 -8.65 -18.13 13.64
C ARG A 97 -7.29 -17.78 14.20
N TYR A 98 -7.28 -17.35 15.46
CA TYR A 98 -6.07 -17.01 16.21
C TYR A 98 -5.70 -18.12 17.18
N GLU A 99 -4.39 -18.29 17.39
CA GLU A 99 -3.82 -18.99 18.52
C GLU A 99 -2.89 -18.03 19.27
N GLY A 100 -3.36 -17.55 20.42
CA GLY A 100 -2.69 -16.48 21.15
C GLY A 100 -2.63 -15.19 20.32
N LYS A 101 -1.43 -14.78 19.91
CA LYS A 101 -1.20 -13.57 19.10
C LYS A 101 -1.04 -13.85 17.60
N GLN A 102 -1.05 -15.12 17.19
CA GLN A 102 -0.75 -15.53 15.81
C GLN A 102 -2.03 -15.91 15.07
N VAL A 103 -2.10 -15.57 13.78
CA VAL A 103 -3.17 -16.01 12.88
C VAL A 103 -2.80 -17.39 12.34
N GLN A 104 -3.62 -18.39 12.68
CA GLN A 104 -3.44 -19.78 12.23
C GLN A 104 -4.13 -20.05 10.90
N ALA A 105 -5.34 -19.54 10.73
CA ALA A 105 -6.12 -19.73 9.51
C ALA A 105 -6.83 -18.45 9.10
N VAL A 106 -6.96 -18.29 7.79
CA VAL A 106 -7.78 -17.25 7.16
C VAL A 106 -8.51 -17.83 5.96
N GLU A 107 -9.83 -17.69 5.98
CA GLU A 107 -10.73 -18.11 4.91
C GLU A 107 -11.51 -16.91 4.39
N PHE A 108 -11.81 -16.93 3.09
CA PHE A 108 -12.45 -15.82 2.39
C PHE A 108 -13.71 -16.29 1.68
N SER A 109 -14.78 -15.53 1.83
CA SER A 109 -16.04 -15.65 1.09
C SER A 109 -16.54 -14.26 0.63
N GLY A 110 -17.54 -14.21 -0.25
CA GLY A 110 -18.08 -12.97 -0.81
C GLY A 110 -17.96 -12.92 -2.34
N THR A 111 -17.71 -11.74 -2.90
CA THR A 111 -17.51 -11.54 -4.34
C THR A 111 -16.38 -12.44 -4.83
N ALA A 112 -16.63 -13.26 -5.86
CA ALA A 112 -15.69 -14.27 -6.34
C ALA A 112 -14.30 -13.69 -6.68
N GLU A 113 -14.26 -12.54 -7.34
CA GLU A 113 -13.00 -11.86 -7.68
C GLU A 113 -12.27 -11.35 -6.43
N ALA A 114 -12.97 -10.74 -5.48
CA ALA A 114 -12.37 -10.29 -4.22
C ALA A 114 -11.77 -11.48 -3.43
N VAL A 115 -12.48 -12.61 -3.41
CA VAL A 115 -12.00 -13.86 -2.80
C VAL A 115 -10.73 -14.36 -3.50
N ALA A 116 -10.69 -14.39 -4.83
CA ALA A 116 -9.51 -14.83 -5.58
C ALA A 116 -8.29 -13.94 -5.32
N GLN A 117 -8.47 -12.61 -5.33
CA GLN A 117 -7.43 -11.63 -5.06
C GLN A 117 -6.85 -11.78 -3.64
N ASN A 118 -7.71 -11.94 -2.63
CA ASN A 118 -7.27 -12.08 -1.24
C ASN A 118 -6.64 -13.46 -0.96
N ARG A 119 -7.07 -14.52 -1.66
CA ARG A 119 -6.36 -15.81 -1.63
C ARG A 119 -4.95 -15.68 -2.17
N LEU A 120 -4.74 -14.97 -3.28
CA LEU A 120 -3.40 -14.72 -3.81
C LEU A 120 -2.53 -13.94 -2.81
N LEU A 121 -3.05 -12.88 -2.19
CA LEU A 121 -2.33 -12.13 -1.15
C LEU A 121 -1.93 -13.03 0.04
N ARG A 122 -2.86 -13.86 0.52
CA ARG A 122 -2.59 -14.85 1.57
C ARG A 122 -1.53 -15.85 1.14
N ASP A 123 -1.57 -16.34 -0.10
CA ASP A 123 -0.63 -17.33 -0.60
C ASP A 123 0.79 -16.73 -0.72
N ILE A 124 0.91 -15.46 -1.11
CA ILE A 124 2.19 -14.71 -1.06
C ILE A 124 2.67 -14.51 0.38
N ALA A 125 1.78 -14.19 1.31
CA ALA A 125 2.13 -14.10 2.74
C ALA A 125 2.57 -15.46 3.29
N GLN A 126 1.93 -16.56 2.87
CA GLN A 126 2.33 -17.92 3.21
C GLN A 126 3.70 -18.26 2.62
N LEU A 127 3.97 -17.89 1.37
CA LEU A 127 5.27 -18.03 0.74
C LEU A 127 6.37 -17.34 1.58
N LYS A 128 6.18 -16.06 1.95
CA LYS A 128 7.10 -15.33 2.83
C LYS A 128 7.35 -16.11 4.15
N ARG A 129 6.30 -16.68 4.76
CA ARG A 129 6.40 -17.50 5.98
C ARG A 129 7.18 -18.81 5.77
N THR A 130 6.89 -19.56 4.71
CA THR A 130 7.56 -20.83 4.38
C THR A 130 9.05 -20.61 4.13
N MET A 131 9.42 -19.51 3.46
CA MET A 131 10.80 -19.10 3.25
C MET A 131 11.48 -18.59 4.54
N ARG A 132 10.73 -18.41 5.63
CA ARG A 132 11.15 -17.67 6.84
C ARG A 132 11.66 -16.26 6.50
N TYR A 133 11.14 -15.67 5.43
CA TYR A 133 11.53 -14.37 4.92
C TYR A 133 11.21 -13.29 5.95
N LYS A 134 12.22 -12.54 6.36
CA LYS A 134 12.06 -11.43 7.30
C LYS A 134 11.58 -10.20 6.54
N SER A 135 10.34 -9.77 6.75
CA SER A 135 9.81 -8.58 6.06
C SER A 135 10.51 -7.29 6.49
N GLN A 136 11.07 -7.25 7.70
CA GLN A 136 11.76 -6.08 8.26
C GLN A 136 13.28 -6.24 8.20
N LEU A 137 13.99 -5.24 7.65
CA LEU A 137 15.44 -5.29 7.52
C LEU A 137 16.17 -5.33 8.88
N LEU A 138 15.67 -4.60 9.89
CA LEU A 138 16.21 -4.67 11.25
C LEU A 138 16.13 -6.07 11.85
N ALA A 139 15.08 -6.83 11.52
CA ALA A 139 14.97 -8.22 11.96
C ALA A 139 16.03 -9.11 11.28
N CYS A 140 16.39 -8.84 10.03
CA CYS A 140 17.50 -9.51 9.36
C CYS A 140 18.83 -9.24 10.10
N ILE A 141 19.10 -7.98 10.45
CA ILE A 141 20.31 -7.60 11.21
C ILE A 141 20.35 -8.30 12.56
N ALA A 142 19.23 -8.28 13.30
CA ALA A 142 19.15 -8.84 14.64
C ALA A 142 19.50 -10.34 14.69
N VAL A 143 19.15 -11.09 13.64
CA VAL A 143 19.46 -12.53 13.52
C VAL A 143 20.63 -12.82 12.59
N ASP A 144 21.41 -11.80 12.22
CA ASP A 144 22.64 -11.90 11.44
C ASP A 144 22.50 -12.57 10.06
N VAL A 145 21.37 -12.32 9.36
CA VAL A 145 21.20 -12.78 7.97
C VAL A 145 22.23 -12.09 7.09
N LYS A 146 23.05 -12.84 6.35
CA LYS A 146 24.09 -12.22 5.51
C LYS A 146 23.46 -11.52 4.30
N PRO A 147 24.05 -10.41 3.80
CA PRO A 147 23.50 -9.69 2.64
C PRO A 147 23.32 -10.57 1.40
N LYS A 148 24.27 -11.47 1.11
CA LYS A 148 24.13 -12.49 0.06
C LYS A 148 22.90 -13.37 0.25
N GLU A 149 22.70 -13.95 1.44
CA GLU A 149 21.52 -14.77 1.75
C GLU A 149 20.22 -13.97 1.61
N ARG A 150 20.22 -12.69 2.05
CA ARG A 150 19.08 -11.80 1.87
C ARG A 150 18.80 -11.57 0.39
N PHE A 151 19.82 -11.32 -0.43
CA PHE A 151 19.67 -11.08 -1.85
C PHE A 151 19.07 -12.30 -2.56
N GLU A 152 19.60 -13.48 -2.28
CA GLU A 152 19.08 -14.74 -2.80
C GLU A 152 17.62 -14.96 -2.39
N ALA A 153 17.29 -14.78 -1.11
CA ALA A 153 15.92 -14.90 -0.62
C ALA A 153 14.97 -13.89 -1.28
N SER A 154 15.41 -12.64 -1.50
CA SER A 154 14.60 -11.61 -2.17
C SER A 154 14.39 -11.92 -3.65
N ARG A 155 15.38 -12.49 -4.34
CA ARG A 155 15.23 -12.96 -5.74
C ARG A 155 14.23 -14.12 -5.82
N VAL A 156 14.35 -15.11 -4.94
CA VAL A 156 13.41 -16.24 -4.87
C VAL A 156 12.00 -15.75 -4.57
N LEU A 157 11.83 -14.81 -3.64
CA LEU A 157 10.53 -14.22 -3.32
C LEU A 157 9.91 -13.55 -4.56
N SER A 158 10.69 -12.75 -5.29
CA SER A 158 10.25 -12.08 -6.51
C SER A 158 9.78 -13.10 -7.56
N GLU A 159 10.62 -14.09 -7.85
CA GLU A 159 10.33 -15.11 -8.86
C GLU A 159 9.09 -15.96 -8.49
N GLN A 160 9.03 -16.47 -7.26
CA GLN A 160 7.92 -17.32 -6.84
C GLN A 160 6.61 -16.55 -6.71
N SER A 161 6.65 -15.28 -6.30
CA SER A 161 5.44 -14.45 -6.26
C SER A 161 4.93 -14.12 -7.66
N ARG A 162 5.82 -13.91 -8.65
CA ARG A 162 5.42 -13.75 -10.06
C ARG A 162 4.77 -15.03 -10.61
N LYS A 163 5.33 -16.21 -10.29
CA LYS A 163 4.72 -17.51 -10.66
C LYS A 163 3.33 -17.69 -10.06
N LEU A 164 3.10 -17.27 -8.81
CA LEU A 164 1.77 -17.30 -8.19
C LEU A 164 0.79 -16.38 -8.92
N LEU A 165 1.22 -15.18 -9.29
CA LEU A 165 0.41 -14.22 -10.03
C LEU A 165 0.07 -14.73 -11.45
N GLU A 166 1.06 -15.27 -12.17
CA GLU A 166 0.87 -15.87 -13.49
C GLU A 166 -0.11 -17.05 -13.45
N LYS A 167 -0.01 -17.90 -12.43
CA LYS A 167 -0.92 -19.03 -12.22
C LYS A 167 -2.36 -18.57 -11.96
N ALA A 168 -2.54 -17.49 -11.19
CA ALA A 168 -3.86 -16.93 -10.92
C ALA A 168 -4.47 -16.29 -12.19
N GLY A 169 -3.62 -15.78 -13.09
CA GLY A 169 -4.01 -15.40 -14.44
C GLY A 169 -5.16 -14.40 -14.48
N LYS A 170 -6.22 -14.75 -15.22
CA LYS A 170 -7.37 -13.84 -15.47
C LYS A 170 -8.30 -13.68 -14.26
N GLU A 171 -8.13 -14.45 -13.19
CA GLU A 171 -8.92 -14.28 -11.96
C GLU A 171 -8.53 -13.02 -11.18
N ILE A 172 -7.36 -12.44 -11.49
CA ILE A 172 -6.81 -11.27 -10.82
C ILE A 172 -6.96 -10.06 -11.73
N ARG A 173 -7.59 -9.02 -11.20
CA ARG A 173 -7.73 -7.74 -11.91
C ARG A 173 -6.35 -7.12 -12.19
N PRO A 174 -6.14 -6.47 -13.35
CA PRO A 174 -4.86 -5.83 -13.68
C PRO A 174 -4.39 -4.80 -12.63
N GLU A 175 -5.32 -4.06 -12.02
CA GLU A 175 -5.06 -3.09 -10.96
C GLU A 175 -4.40 -3.76 -9.74
N VAL A 176 -4.94 -4.92 -9.36
CA VAL A 176 -4.49 -5.71 -8.22
C VAL A 176 -3.16 -6.39 -8.52
N SER A 177 -3.00 -6.90 -9.74
CA SER A 177 -1.73 -7.41 -10.24
C SER A 177 -0.64 -6.34 -10.13
N SER A 178 -0.92 -5.10 -10.52
CA SER A 178 0.05 -4.00 -10.43
C SER A 178 0.42 -3.69 -8.98
N TYR A 179 -0.56 -3.63 -8.08
CA TYR A 179 -0.33 -3.42 -6.65
C TYR A 179 0.53 -4.54 -6.04
N ILE A 180 0.19 -5.81 -6.29
CA ILE A 180 0.92 -6.96 -5.75
C ILE A 180 2.37 -6.93 -6.22
N LEU A 181 2.60 -6.69 -7.50
CA LEU A 181 3.96 -6.58 -8.04
C LEU A 181 4.72 -5.41 -7.40
N ALA A 182 4.09 -4.26 -7.21
CA ALA A 182 4.70 -3.12 -6.54
C ALA A 182 5.07 -3.46 -5.08
N ASP A 183 4.21 -4.15 -4.35
CA ASP A 183 4.47 -4.57 -2.97
C ASP A 183 5.67 -5.51 -2.86
N ILE A 184 5.75 -6.51 -3.74
CA ILE A 184 6.89 -7.43 -3.82
C ILE A 184 8.16 -6.67 -4.19
N GLU A 185 8.11 -5.82 -5.22
CA GLU A 185 9.24 -5.01 -5.67
C GLU A 185 9.73 -4.06 -4.58
N GLY A 186 8.82 -3.43 -3.83
CA GLY A 186 9.15 -2.58 -2.70
C GLY A 186 9.97 -3.33 -1.64
N SER A 187 9.48 -4.50 -1.23
CA SER A 187 10.19 -5.40 -0.32
C SER A 187 11.56 -5.87 -0.84
N VAL A 188 11.66 -6.20 -2.14
CA VAL A 188 12.86 -6.78 -2.77
C VAL A 188 13.93 -5.72 -3.01
N TYR A 189 13.59 -4.64 -3.71
CA TYR A 189 14.57 -3.62 -4.08
C TYR A 189 15.01 -2.77 -2.90
N ASN A 190 14.15 -2.56 -1.89
CA ASN A 190 14.61 -1.96 -0.64
C ASN A 190 15.66 -2.84 0.05
N SER A 191 15.54 -4.17 -0.05
CA SER A 191 16.57 -5.09 0.45
C SER A 191 17.89 -4.95 -0.31
N PHE A 192 17.85 -4.66 -1.61
CA PHE A 192 19.07 -4.48 -2.39
C PHE A 192 19.78 -3.15 -2.10
N MET A 193 19.01 -2.06 -1.93
CA MET A 193 19.57 -0.72 -1.74
C MET A 193 19.94 -0.39 -0.29
N GLU A 194 19.17 -0.87 0.70
CA GLU A 194 19.35 -0.46 2.10
C GLU A 194 20.10 -1.49 2.92
N TYR A 195 19.83 -2.78 2.72
CA TYR A 195 20.37 -3.82 3.59
C TYR A 195 21.90 -3.90 3.61
N PRO A 196 22.61 -3.82 2.46
CA PRO A 196 24.08 -3.87 2.45
C PRO A 196 24.73 -2.76 3.26
N VAL A 197 24.21 -1.54 3.13
CA VAL A 197 24.68 -0.34 3.85
C VAL A 197 24.45 -0.52 5.35
N MET A 198 23.22 -0.86 5.74
CA MET A 198 22.87 -1.07 7.15
C MET A 198 23.69 -2.21 7.79
N TYR A 199 23.94 -3.30 7.04
CA TYR A 199 24.77 -4.41 7.49
C TYR A 199 26.23 -3.98 7.65
N ALA A 200 26.78 -3.20 6.71
CA ALA A 200 28.14 -2.67 6.79
C ALA A 200 28.34 -1.79 8.03
N GLU A 201 27.40 -0.90 8.29
CA GLU A 201 27.45 0.01 9.44
C GLU A 201 27.36 -0.76 10.76
N THR A 202 26.45 -1.73 10.85
CA THR A 202 26.18 -2.45 12.10
C THR A 202 27.22 -3.54 12.39
N ARG A 203 27.60 -4.32 11.37
CA ARG A 203 28.50 -5.48 11.50
C ARG A 203 29.95 -5.16 11.15
N ARG A 204 30.25 -3.92 10.74
CA ARG A 204 31.59 -3.46 10.33
C ARG A 204 32.20 -4.31 9.21
N LEU A 205 31.36 -4.88 8.34
CA LEU A 205 31.76 -5.64 7.15
C LEU A 205 31.55 -4.76 5.90
N PRO A 206 32.63 -4.26 5.27
CA PRO A 206 32.53 -3.44 4.05
C PRO A 206 31.71 -4.13 2.96
N ILE A 207 30.96 -3.35 2.18
CA ILE A 207 30.02 -3.85 1.16
C ILE A 207 30.71 -4.79 0.17
N GLU A 208 31.95 -4.49 -0.20
CA GLU A 208 32.79 -5.25 -1.13
C GLU A 208 33.07 -6.68 -0.62
N LYS A 209 32.96 -6.90 0.69
CA LYS A 209 33.16 -8.20 1.35
C LYS A 209 31.85 -8.92 1.68
N GLN A 210 30.70 -8.39 1.25
CA GLN A 210 29.39 -8.97 1.56
C GLN A 210 28.91 -10.00 0.52
N GLU A 211 29.73 -10.31 -0.49
CA GLU A 211 29.47 -11.33 -1.52
C GLU A 211 28.19 -11.07 -2.35
N ILE A 212 27.76 -9.82 -2.48
CA ILE A 212 26.55 -9.44 -3.25
C ILE A 212 26.83 -9.09 -4.72
N GLY A 213 28.10 -9.10 -5.14
CA GLY A 213 28.53 -8.57 -6.42
C GLY A 213 28.74 -7.06 -6.37
N ASP A 214 28.61 -6.40 -7.53
CA ASP A 214 28.66 -4.93 -7.60
C ASP A 214 27.37 -4.33 -7.02
N TYR A 215 27.52 -3.59 -5.91
CA TYR A 215 26.42 -2.92 -5.25
C TYR A 215 25.78 -1.83 -6.13
N TRP A 216 26.56 -1.15 -6.96
CA TRP A 216 26.04 -0.06 -7.78
C TRP A 216 25.22 -0.55 -8.98
N SER A 217 25.37 -1.81 -9.36
CA SER A 217 24.61 -2.43 -10.46
C SER A 217 23.29 -3.06 -10.01
N VAL A 218 22.96 -3.05 -8.71
CA VAL A 218 21.78 -3.80 -8.18
C VAL A 218 20.44 -3.25 -8.65
N MET A 219 20.41 -2.02 -9.16
CA MET A 219 19.23 -1.35 -9.72
C MET A 219 19.34 -1.12 -11.23
N ASP A 220 20.34 -1.69 -11.91
CA ASP A 220 20.50 -1.47 -13.35
C ASP A 220 19.31 -2.02 -14.13
N GLY A 221 18.81 -1.22 -15.07
CA GLY A 221 17.61 -1.54 -15.86
C GLY A 221 16.29 -1.44 -15.10
N TYR A 222 16.30 -1.12 -13.80
CA TYR A 222 15.06 -0.93 -13.05
C TYR A 222 14.31 0.30 -13.54
N SER A 223 12.99 0.16 -13.72
CA SER A 223 12.09 1.22 -14.16
C SER A 223 10.99 1.39 -13.13
N LEU A 224 10.73 2.64 -12.73
CA LEU A 224 9.71 2.93 -11.73
C LEU A 224 8.31 2.65 -12.26
N ARG A 225 7.49 1.99 -11.43
CA ARG A 225 6.03 1.96 -11.59
C ARG A 225 5.45 3.34 -11.31
N THR A 226 4.63 3.81 -12.23
CA THR A 226 3.97 5.12 -12.18
C THR A 226 2.45 5.02 -12.15
N ASP A 227 1.90 3.81 -12.30
CA ASP A 227 0.45 3.60 -12.27
C ASP A 227 -0.09 3.76 -10.84
N LYS A 228 -1.34 4.24 -10.76
CA LYS A 228 -1.96 4.62 -9.50
C LYS A 228 -2.12 3.46 -8.52
N ASN A 229 -2.21 2.22 -8.99
CA ASN A 229 -2.42 1.06 -8.11
C ASN A 229 -1.12 0.59 -7.48
N ALA A 230 -0.02 0.58 -8.25
CA ALA A 230 1.32 0.38 -7.69
C ALA A 230 1.66 1.41 -6.61
N LEU A 231 1.30 2.67 -6.85
CA LEU A 231 1.50 3.78 -5.92
C LEU A 231 0.58 3.75 -4.67
N GLN A 232 -0.18 2.68 -4.45
CA GLN A 232 -0.89 2.43 -3.19
C GLN A 232 -0.14 1.48 -2.25
N SER A 233 0.93 0.82 -2.70
CA SER A 233 1.74 -0.05 -1.84
C SER A 233 2.65 0.78 -0.94
N LEU A 234 2.48 0.64 0.37
CA LEU A 234 3.35 1.30 1.35
C LEU A 234 4.81 0.80 1.24
N ASP A 235 5.01 -0.49 0.97
CA ASP A 235 6.34 -1.06 0.75
C ASP A 235 7.01 -0.43 -0.48
N TYR A 236 6.26 -0.26 -1.57
CA TYR A 236 6.76 0.39 -2.78
C TYR A 236 7.08 1.87 -2.56
N ILE A 237 6.21 2.60 -1.87
CA ILE A 237 6.46 4.01 -1.51
C ILE A 237 7.69 4.13 -0.62
N GLY A 238 7.87 3.22 0.34
CA GLY A 238 9.09 3.14 1.17
C GLY A 238 10.35 2.91 0.32
N MET A 239 10.27 2.01 -0.67
CA MET A 239 11.35 1.79 -1.63
C MET A 239 11.64 3.03 -2.47
N LEU A 240 10.62 3.77 -2.92
CA LEU A 240 10.80 5.01 -3.68
C LEU A 240 11.56 6.06 -2.85
N MET A 241 11.26 6.17 -1.56
CA MET A 241 12.00 7.07 -0.68
C MET A 241 13.50 6.71 -0.63
N ARG A 242 13.83 5.42 -0.49
CA ARG A 242 15.22 4.96 -0.52
C ARG A 242 15.88 5.12 -1.90
N TYR A 243 15.14 4.89 -2.98
CA TYR A 243 15.64 4.90 -4.36
C TYR A 243 16.25 6.25 -4.75
N MET A 244 15.63 7.37 -4.37
CA MET A 244 16.22 8.70 -4.63
C MET A 244 17.62 8.81 -4.04
N PHE A 245 17.79 8.39 -2.78
CA PHE A 245 19.10 8.43 -2.12
C PHE A 245 20.09 7.50 -2.81
N PHE A 246 19.68 6.28 -3.16
CA PHE A 246 20.55 5.33 -3.86
C PHE A 246 21.06 5.90 -5.18
N VAL A 247 20.18 6.50 -5.99
CA VAL A 247 20.56 7.09 -7.29
C VAL A 247 21.53 8.26 -7.10
N ASN A 248 21.30 9.13 -6.11
CA ASN A 248 22.20 10.24 -5.84
C ASN A 248 23.56 9.79 -5.27
N GLU A 249 23.56 8.76 -4.42
CA GLU A 249 24.77 8.10 -3.91
C GLU A 249 25.59 7.48 -5.05
N LYS A 250 24.93 6.77 -5.98
CA LYS A 250 25.57 6.20 -7.17
C LYS A 250 26.23 7.27 -8.02
N LYS A 251 25.51 8.36 -8.32
CA LYS A 251 26.06 9.50 -9.09
C LYS A 251 27.27 10.14 -8.40
N ALA A 252 27.21 10.32 -7.08
CA ALA A 252 28.33 10.87 -6.32
C ALA A 252 29.54 9.93 -6.38
N HIS A 253 29.33 8.63 -6.17
CA HIS A 253 30.37 7.62 -6.29
C HIS A 253 31.02 7.61 -7.67
N GLU A 254 30.24 7.64 -8.75
CA GLU A 254 30.73 7.72 -10.14
C GLU A 254 31.56 8.98 -10.40
N SER A 255 31.26 10.08 -9.73
CA SER A 255 32.02 11.34 -9.80
C SER A 255 33.20 11.44 -8.82
N GLY A 256 33.46 10.40 -8.02
CA GLY A 256 34.49 10.43 -6.98
C GLY A 256 34.18 11.36 -5.81
N THR A 257 32.91 11.70 -5.61
CA THR A 257 32.44 12.56 -4.51
C THR A 257 31.56 11.77 -3.53
N THR A 258 31.21 12.40 -2.40
CA THR A 258 30.28 11.81 -1.42
C THR A 258 28.96 12.58 -1.44
N TYR A 259 27.85 11.84 -1.51
CA TYR A 259 26.52 12.43 -1.43
C TYR A 259 26.17 12.76 0.03
N THR A 260 25.88 14.04 0.30
CA THR A 260 25.38 14.48 1.61
C THR A 260 23.85 14.38 1.62
N ARG A 261 23.31 13.51 2.47
CA ARG A 261 21.86 13.36 2.64
C ARG A 261 21.25 14.61 3.29
N PRO A 262 19.99 14.97 2.95
CA PRO A 262 19.23 16.01 3.65
C PRO A 262 19.22 15.80 5.16
N THR A 263 19.42 16.87 5.91
CA THR A 263 19.49 16.84 7.39
C THR A 263 18.22 17.38 8.06
N SER A 264 17.36 18.04 7.27
CA SER A 264 16.05 18.55 7.71
C SER A 264 14.92 17.99 6.86
N PHE A 265 13.71 18.07 7.41
CA PHE A 265 12.48 17.69 6.70
C PHE A 265 12.29 18.50 5.42
N GLU A 266 12.52 19.81 5.45
CA GLU A 266 12.32 20.71 4.31
C GLU A 266 13.35 20.47 3.22
N GLU A 267 14.60 20.17 3.57
CA GLU A 267 15.61 19.72 2.60
C GLU A 267 15.21 18.39 1.96
N GLY A 268 14.73 17.44 2.76
CA GLY A 268 14.24 16.15 2.27
C GLY A 268 13.05 16.33 1.32
N TYR A 269 12.07 17.13 1.70
CA TYR A 269 10.92 17.50 0.88
C TYR A 269 11.34 18.10 -0.46
N ARG A 270 12.25 19.10 -0.44
CA ARG A 270 12.76 19.72 -1.67
C ARG A 270 13.53 18.73 -2.55
N ALA A 271 14.32 17.83 -1.95
CA ALA A 271 15.03 16.79 -2.68
C ALA A 271 14.06 15.85 -3.40
N TYR A 272 13.04 15.35 -2.71
CA TYR A 272 12.00 14.51 -3.33
C TYR A 272 11.21 15.25 -4.40
N ALA A 273 10.87 16.51 -4.17
CA ALA A 273 10.10 17.34 -5.11
C ALA A 273 10.88 17.61 -6.41
N ALA A 274 12.22 17.72 -6.32
CA ALA A 274 13.11 17.91 -7.45
C ALA A 274 13.42 16.60 -8.19
N PHE A 275 13.52 15.48 -7.47
CA PHE A 275 13.88 14.19 -8.05
C PHE A 275 12.72 13.51 -8.79
N TYR A 276 11.54 13.49 -8.16
CA TYR A 276 10.36 12.84 -8.73
C TYR A 276 9.49 13.81 -9.53
N THR A 277 8.67 13.25 -10.43
CA THR A 277 7.65 13.99 -11.18
C THR A 277 6.30 13.25 -11.17
N GLY A 278 5.24 13.93 -11.63
CA GLY A 278 3.92 13.32 -11.79
C GLY A 278 3.33 12.71 -10.51
N ASP A 279 2.65 11.58 -10.66
CA ASP A 279 1.96 10.89 -9.57
C ASP A 279 2.94 10.26 -8.55
N VAL A 280 4.16 9.91 -8.99
CA VAL A 280 5.23 9.43 -8.10
C VAL A 280 5.65 10.53 -7.13
N ARG A 281 5.86 11.77 -7.63
CA ARG A 281 6.15 12.91 -6.75
C ARG A 281 5.00 13.15 -5.79
N ASP A 282 3.77 13.16 -6.29
CA ASP A 282 2.60 13.44 -5.46
C ASP A 282 2.52 12.49 -4.26
N VAL A 283 2.61 11.17 -4.48
CA VAL A 283 2.50 10.19 -3.40
C VAL A 283 3.70 10.21 -2.44
N VAL A 284 4.91 10.44 -2.92
CA VAL A 284 6.11 10.51 -2.06
C VAL A 284 6.02 11.75 -1.17
N LEU A 285 5.67 12.92 -1.73
CA LEU A 285 5.52 14.15 -0.95
C LEU A 285 4.36 14.06 0.05
N TYR A 286 3.22 13.52 -0.37
CA TYR A 286 2.10 13.22 0.54
C TYR A 286 2.56 12.35 1.71
N THR A 287 3.29 11.26 1.43
CA THR A 287 3.68 10.29 2.46
C THR A 287 4.64 10.89 3.47
N ILE A 288 5.66 11.64 3.03
CA ILE A 288 6.60 12.27 3.97
C ILE A 288 5.94 13.35 4.81
N ILE A 289 4.96 14.10 4.25
CA ILE A 289 4.17 15.08 5.01
C ILE A 289 3.35 14.37 6.08
N CYS A 290 2.60 13.32 5.73
CA CYS A 290 1.83 12.55 6.70
C CYS A 290 2.70 11.93 7.79
N ASN A 291 3.87 11.39 7.44
CA ASN A 291 4.81 10.84 8.42
C ASN A 291 5.36 11.91 9.36
N PHE A 292 5.66 13.11 8.83
CA PHE A 292 6.11 14.23 9.65
C PHE A 292 5.04 14.67 10.64
N ILE A 293 3.79 14.85 10.18
CA ILE A 293 2.67 15.24 11.04
C ILE A 293 2.43 14.20 12.14
N ARG A 294 2.38 12.91 11.78
CA ARG A 294 2.15 11.81 12.73
C ARG A 294 3.26 11.68 13.79
N ASN A 295 4.48 12.09 13.46
CA ASN A 295 5.59 12.11 14.42
C ASN A 295 5.46 13.25 15.45
N GLY A 296 4.58 14.24 15.23
CA GLY A 296 4.16 15.24 16.21
C GLY A 296 5.23 16.26 16.64
N LYS A 297 6.38 16.31 15.96
CA LYS A 297 7.50 17.20 16.32
C LYS A 297 7.56 18.41 15.39
N ASN A 298 7.59 19.61 15.96
CA ASN A 298 7.74 20.89 15.23
C ASN A 298 6.68 21.11 14.15
N LEU A 299 5.39 20.87 14.48
CA LEU A 299 4.28 21.03 13.54
C LEU A 299 4.19 22.46 12.97
N ASP A 300 4.64 23.48 13.70
CA ASP A 300 4.68 24.87 13.23
C ASP A 300 5.48 25.07 11.92
N ARG A 301 6.36 24.12 11.57
CA ARG A 301 7.18 24.16 10.35
C ARG A 301 6.49 23.55 9.12
N ILE A 302 5.35 22.87 9.30
CA ILE A 302 4.71 22.10 8.24
C ILE A 302 3.85 23.00 7.32
N ASP A 303 3.41 24.15 7.80
CA ASP A 303 2.43 25.01 7.13
C ASP A 303 2.88 25.44 5.73
N ASP A 304 4.11 25.93 5.59
CA ASP A 304 4.61 26.40 4.30
C ASP A 304 4.84 25.24 3.32
N VAL A 305 5.29 24.10 3.83
CA VAL A 305 5.45 22.87 3.03
C VAL A 305 4.09 22.38 2.53
N VAL A 306 3.08 22.37 3.39
CA VAL A 306 1.71 21.96 3.06
C VAL A 306 1.07 22.93 2.06
N LYS A 307 1.22 24.24 2.25
CA LYS A 307 0.75 25.27 1.29
C LYS A 307 1.41 25.08 -0.08
N GLU A 308 2.73 24.85 -0.11
CA GLU A 308 3.44 24.61 -1.35
C GLU A 308 2.97 23.32 -2.03
N TYR A 309 2.87 22.22 -1.30
CA TYR A 309 2.40 20.93 -1.81
C TYR A 309 1.01 21.06 -2.44
N LYS A 310 0.04 21.65 -1.72
CA LYS A 310 -1.33 21.89 -2.22
C LYS A 310 -1.34 22.71 -3.51
N LYS A 311 -0.51 23.76 -3.59
CA LYS A 311 -0.50 24.70 -4.72
C LYS A 311 0.25 24.16 -5.94
N LYS A 312 1.36 23.45 -5.75
CA LYS A 312 2.31 23.13 -6.84
C LYS A 312 2.33 21.66 -7.24
N TYR A 313 2.14 20.73 -6.29
CA TYR A 313 2.50 19.33 -6.49
C TYR A 313 1.34 18.35 -6.36
N ASN A 314 0.30 18.69 -5.59
CA ASN A 314 -0.83 17.82 -5.37
C ASN A 314 -1.58 17.49 -6.68
N ARG A 315 -1.91 16.21 -6.85
CA ARG A 315 -2.73 15.70 -7.97
C ARG A 315 -3.92 14.88 -7.47
N ASN A 316 -3.93 14.49 -6.20
CA ASN A 316 -5.03 13.80 -5.54
C ASN A 316 -5.66 14.65 -4.42
N LYS A 317 -6.90 15.09 -4.61
CA LYS A 317 -7.62 15.91 -3.61
C LYS A 317 -7.84 15.19 -2.28
N GLU A 318 -7.92 13.87 -2.28
CA GLU A 318 -8.06 13.08 -1.05
C GLU A 318 -6.82 13.23 -0.15
N TYR A 319 -5.62 13.34 -0.73
CA TYR A 319 -4.39 13.57 0.03
C TYR A 319 -4.42 14.90 0.79
N VAL A 320 -4.95 15.95 0.16
CA VAL A 320 -5.14 17.26 0.80
C VAL A 320 -6.09 17.14 1.98
N HIS A 321 -7.23 16.49 1.77
CA HIS A 321 -8.23 16.29 2.82
C HIS A 321 -7.65 15.50 4.00
N ILE A 322 -6.92 14.41 3.73
CA ILE A 322 -6.27 13.61 4.79
C ILE A 322 -5.23 14.45 5.55
N ILE A 323 -4.39 15.23 4.86
CA ILE A 323 -3.41 16.10 5.52
C ILE A 323 -4.12 17.10 6.43
N GLU A 324 -5.21 17.71 5.97
CA GLU A 324 -5.98 18.66 6.77
C GLU A 324 -6.59 18.00 8.00
N THR A 325 -7.14 16.80 7.88
CA THR A 325 -7.64 16.03 9.02
C THR A 325 -6.55 15.67 10.01
N LEU A 326 -5.33 15.36 9.55
CA LEU A 326 -4.20 15.04 10.44
C LEU A 326 -3.64 16.25 11.18
N LEU A 327 -3.91 17.48 10.71
CA LEU A 327 -3.48 18.72 11.35
C LEU A 327 -4.48 19.27 12.38
N GLN A 328 -5.67 18.68 12.48
CA GLN A 328 -6.71 19.02 13.46
C GLN A 328 -6.48 18.27 14.77
#